data_AF-A0A177EMI0-F1
#
_entry.id   AF-A0A177EMI0-F1
#
_cell.length_a   1.000
_cell.length_b   1.000
_cell.length_c   1.000
_cell.angle_alpha   90.00
_cell.angle_beta   90.00
_cell.angle_gamma   90.00
#
_symmetry.space_group_name_H-M   'P 1'
#
loop_
_entity.id
_entity.type
_entity.pdbx_description
1 polymer ?
#
loop_
_entity_poly.entity_id
_entity_poly.type
_entity_poly.pdbx_seq_one_letter_code
_entity_poly.pdbx_strand_id
1 'polypeptide(L)'
;LLVLSERAYVPLVIEKKESRKEIVLSSPNKKGEYFRIPVDADIESETSDSKNSSYYKLSVPKNAYQVIKFFIDSRTNRVITKQKFVQARTTMEFETGRFAFGPGFLIQMFIYEYITSIDDLMLLAQELHVLLEQSLNTEISKKEKKLLNKIFNKCFISRSKQLEGNEEEYIKRMFRLYKELNKNKILPFTGQWQLLPTTDPHIYNPNPLELRSLSANALNLAIYKDTPIYCEEDYNYLPAFVNYMDTALLGLFCIFFYDKHKQAYILEKEPKYESKQLIEFFQKYKYMFKKATKAVHADWNRVVARLSDPNIRYIKPNRNQVDFGLINMLSIIEHITGVSVPCANTENTIEKLKRILGERDKENQKYKEVLRNKNKDMSEKQIEEAIKNKYEQDKKELTELIRTHTEGLKEYIVELFNKL
;
A
#
# COMPACT_ATOMS: atom_id res chain seq x y z
N LEU A 1 -5.04 18.55 -14.34
CA LEU A 1 -4.97 17.46 -15.35
C LEU A 1 -6.34 16.99 -15.83
N LEU A 2 -7.32 16.78 -14.93
CA LEU A 2 -8.68 16.36 -15.31
C LEU A 2 -9.30 17.22 -16.42
N VAL A 3 -9.26 18.55 -16.28
CA VAL A 3 -9.78 19.49 -17.28
C VAL A 3 -9.05 19.40 -18.64
N LEU A 4 -7.72 19.22 -18.61
CA LEU A 4 -6.91 19.04 -19.83
C LEU A 4 -7.28 17.75 -20.56
N SER A 5 -7.61 16.68 -19.83
CA SER A 5 -8.03 15.40 -20.41
C SER A 5 -9.35 15.48 -21.19
N GLU A 6 -10.22 16.43 -20.82
CA GLU A 6 -11.47 16.77 -21.53
C GLU A 6 -11.24 17.81 -22.65
N ARG A 7 -9.96 18.09 -22.96
CA ARG A 7 -9.48 18.99 -24.01
C ARG A 7 -9.77 20.48 -23.79
N ALA A 8 -10.24 20.86 -22.60
CA ALA A 8 -10.39 22.26 -22.23
C ALA A 8 -9.04 22.88 -21.87
N TYR A 9 -8.91 24.17 -22.18
CA TYR A 9 -7.76 24.96 -21.82
C TYR A 9 -7.73 25.21 -20.31
N VAL A 10 -6.55 24.99 -19.73
CA VAL A 10 -6.18 25.45 -18.40
C VAL A 10 -4.83 26.16 -18.57
N PRO A 11 -4.59 27.29 -17.89
CA PRO A 11 -3.31 28.01 -17.91
C PRO A 11 -2.20 27.25 -17.14
N LEU A 12 -2.01 25.97 -17.47
CA LEU A 12 -0.91 25.13 -17.02
C LEU A 12 0.12 25.06 -18.13
N VAL A 13 1.29 25.64 -17.89
CA VAL A 13 2.37 25.75 -18.87
C VAL A 13 3.69 25.22 -18.31
N ILE A 14 4.60 24.88 -19.22
CA ILE A 14 5.98 24.53 -18.89
C ILE A 14 6.84 25.72 -19.30
N GLU A 15 7.38 26.43 -18.33
CA GLU A 15 8.31 27.54 -18.54
C GLU A 15 9.75 27.03 -18.48
N LYS A 16 10.62 27.57 -19.35
CA LYS A 16 12.06 27.34 -19.28
C LYS A 16 12.72 28.62 -18.78
N LYS A 17 13.29 28.60 -17.58
CA LYS A 17 14.13 29.67 -17.05
C LYS A 17 15.55 29.17 -16.94
N GLU A 18 16.46 29.78 -17.71
CA GLU A 18 17.88 29.41 -17.76
C GLU A 18 18.08 27.91 -18.01
N SER A 19 18.57 27.19 -16.98
CA SER A 19 18.85 25.74 -16.95
C SER A 19 17.72 24.89 -16.37
N ARG A 20 16.64 25.47 -15.84
CA ARG A 20 15.56 24.72 -15.18
C ARG A 20 14.24 24.84 -15.91
N LYS A 21 13.52 23.72 -16.00
CA LYS A 21 12.14 23.68 -16.45
C LYS A 21 11.23 23.78 -15.23
N GLU A 22 10.19 24.58 -15.33
CA GLU A 22 9.21 24.78 -14.25
C GLU A 22 7.81 24.53 -14.78
N ILE A 23 7.00 23.84 -13.99
CA ILE A 23 5.57 23.66 -14.25
C ILE A 23 4.85 24.77 -13.50
N VAL A 24 4.11 25.59 -14.22
CA VAL A 24 3.43 26.77 -13.68
C VAL A 24 1.95 26.66 -13.98
N LEU A 25 1.13 26.71 -12.93
CA LEU A 25 -0.31 26.91 -13.05
C LEU A 25 -0.63 28.35 -12.67
N SER A 26 -1.08 29.14 -13.63
CA SER A 26 -1.52 30.51 -13.39
C SER A 26 -3.01 30.57 -13.08
N SER A 27 -3.48 31.64 -12.42
CA SER A 27 -4.90 31.94 -12.39
C SER A 27 -5.41 32.19 -13.81
N PRO A 28 -6.57 31.64 -14.22
CA PRO A 28 -7.20 31.93 -15.50
C PRO A 28 -7.33 33.44 -15.77
N ASN A 29 -7.58 34.23 -14.72
CA ASN A 29 -7.74 35.68 -14.81
C ASN A 29 -6.41 36.45 -14.90
N LYS A 30 -5.26 35.75 -14.96
CA LYS A 30 -3.89 36.32 -14.94
C LYS A 30 -3.59 37.23 -13.74
N LYS A 31 -4.37 37.11 -12.65
CA LYS A 31 -4.20 37.91 -11.42
C LYS A 31 -3.17 37.36 -10.44
N GLY A 32 -2.58 36.20 -10.73
CA GLY A 32 -1.59 35.54 -9.87
C GLY A 32 -1.24 34.13 -10.35
N GLU A 33 -0.32 33.48 -9.64
CA GLU A 33 0.06 32.07 -9.83
C GLU A 33 -0.59 31.21 -8.74
N TYR A 34 -1.13 30.04 -9.10
CA TYR A 34 -1.56 29.05 -8.12
C TYR A 34 -0.37 28.31 -7.55
N PHE A 35 0.53 27.84 -8.42
CA PHE A 35 1.77 27.22 -8.02
C PHE A 35 2.81 27.26 -9.14
N ARG A 36 4.07 27.13 -8.72
CA ARG A 36 5.24 26.96 -9.57
C ARG A 36 6.10 25.86 -8.96
N ILE A 37 6.33 24.79 -9.71
CA ILE A 37 7.10 23.64 -9.24
C ILE A 37 8.27 23.39 -10.19
N PRO A 38 9.52 23.34 -9.68
CA PRO A 38 10.68 23.01 -10.50
C PRO A 38 10.61 21.54 -10.93
N VAL A 39 11.11 21.25 -12.12
CA VAL A 39 11.30 19.89 -12.64
C VAL A 39 12.77 19.55 -12.47
N ASP A 40 13.09 18.35 -11.97
CA ASP A 40 14.44 17.80 -12.07
C ASP A 40 14.71 17.44 -13.53
N ALA A 41 15.05 18.46 -14.29
CA ALA A 41 15.67 18.32 -15.59
C ALA A 41 17.16 18.53 -15.35
N ASP A 42 17.87 17.43 -15.04
CA ASP A 42 19.22 17.09 -15.56
C ASP A 42 19.97 16.14 -14.59
N ILE A 43 19.98 14.83 -14.94
CA ILE A 43 21.09 13.90 -14.63
C ILE A 43 21.94 13.74 -15.91
N GLU A 44 21.88 14.68 -16.86
CA GLU A 44 22.64 14.62 -18.12
C GLU A 44 23.78 15.64 -18.19
N SER A 45 24.03 16.44 -17.14
CA SER A 45 25.26 17.22 -17.01
C SER A 45 26.23 16.51 -16.05
N GLU A 46 27.08 15.65 -16.60
CA GLU A 46 28.43 15.54 -16.05
C GLU A 46 29.04 16.95 -16.05
N THR A 47 29.71 17.30 -14.95
CA THR A 47 30.45 18.55 -14.72
C THR A 47 29.61 19.79 -14.34
N SER A 48 29.39 19.96 -13.04
CA SER A 48 29.88 21.16 -12.35
C SER A 48 29.83 20.96 -10.83
N ASP A 49 31.02 20.96 -10.23
CA ASP A 49 31.23 21.12 -8.81
C ASP A 49 30.58 22.43 -8.33
N SER A 50 29.44 22.32 -7.64
CA SER A 50 29.06 23.35 -6.67
C SER A 50 28.65 22.68 -5.37
N LYS A 51 29.65 22.51 -4.50
CA LYS A 51 29.45 22.32 -3.07
C LYS A 51 28.78 23.58 -2.52
N ASN A 52 27.45 23.55 -2.38
CA ASN A 52 26.65 24.20 -1.32
C ASN A 52 25.22 24.45 -1.81
N SER A 53 24.30 23.56 -1.44
CA SER A 53 22.88 23.90 -1.29
C SER A 53 22.18 22.78 -0.52
N SER A 54 22.08 22.93 0.79
CA SER A 54 21.32 22.10 1.73
C SER A 54 19.80 22.30 1.59
N TYR A 55 19.27 22.24 0.37
CA TYR A 55 17.83 22.32 0.12
C TYR A 55 17.41 21.20 -0.82
N TYR A 56 16.88 20.13 -0.23
CA TYR A 56 15.98 19.16 -0.87
C TYR A 56 14.72 19.92 -1.31
N LYS A 57 14.82 20.66 -2.41
CA LYS A 57 13.73 21.45 -2.98
C LYS A 57 12.86 20.47 -3.76
N LEU A 58 11.58 20.34 -3.37
CA LEU A 58 10.58 19.50 -4.03
C LEU A 58 10.59 19.73 -5.55
N SER A 59 11.29 18.85 -6.26
CA SER A 59 11.33 18.79 -7.72
C SER A 59 10.36 17.71 -8.19
N VAL A 60 9.72 17.94 -9.33
CA VAL A 60 8.91 16.91 -10.00
C VAL A 60 9.87 15.93 -10.68
N PRO A 61 9.81 14.61 -10.37
CA PRO A 61 10.62 13.62 -11.06
C PRO A 61 10.37 13.63 -12.58
N LYS A 62 11.40 13.31 -13.40
CA LYS A 62 11.33 13.28 -14.88
C LYS A 62 10.09 12.53 -15.41
N ASN A 63 9.68 11.45 -14.74
CA ASN A 63 8.49 10.67 -15.08
C ASN A 63 7.19 11.46 -14.92
N ALA A 64 7.01 12.16 -13.79
CA ALA A 64 5.82 12.97 -13.54
C ALA A 64 5.75 14.18 -14.50
N TYR A 65 6.90 14.75 -14.87
CA TYR A 65 6.97 15.77 -15.92
C TYR A 65 6.45 15.25 -17.26
N GLN A 66 6.88 14.06 -17.69
CA GLN A 66 6.42 13.46 -18.95
C GLN A 66 4.91 13.22 -18.94
N VAL A 67 4.35 12.78 -17.82
CA VAL A 67 2.90 12.61 -17.65
C VAL A 67 2.16 13.94 -17.78
N ILE A 68 2.60 14.99 -17.08
CA ILE A 68 1.96 16.30 -17.15
C ILE A 68 2.04 16.86 -18.58
N LYS A 69 3.20 16.75 -19.22
CA LYS A 69 3.39 17.15 -20.62
C LYS A 69 2.45 16.39 -21.56
N PHE A 70 2.31 15.07 -21.39
CA PHE A 70 1.35 14.27 -22.16
C PHE A 70 -0.07 14.83 -22.08
N PHE A 71 -0.55 15.22 -20.90
CA PHE A 71 -1.89 15.80 -20.76
C PHE A 71 -2.03 17.18 -21.43
N ILE A 72 -1.00 18.02 -21.36
CA ILE A 72 -0.97 19.32 -22.06
C ILE A 72 -1.06 19.09 -23.59
N ASP A 73 -0.22 18.19 -24.12
CA ASP A 73 -0.15 17.88 -25.54
C ASP A 73 -1.41 17.14 -26.05
N SER A 74 -2.05 16.35 -25.19
CA SER A 74 -3.27 15.59 -25.51
C SER A 74 -4.45 16.48 -25.93
N ARG A 75 -4.49 17.73 -25.44
CA ARG A 75 -5.58 18.68 -25.71
C ARG A 75 -5.85 18.87 -27.20
N THR A 76 -4.78 19.03 -27.98
CA THR A 76 -4.81 19.30 -29.42
C THR A 76 -4.64 18.04 -30.27
N ASN A 77 -4.34 16.89 -29.65
CA ASN A 77 -4.06 15.66 -30.37
C ASN A 77 -5.31 15.08 -31.05
N ARG A 78 -5.31 15.03 -32.39
CA ARG A 78 -6.43 14.52 -33.20
C ARG A 78 -6.57 12.99 -33.13
N VAL A 79 -5.53 12.26 -32.74
CA VAL A 79 -5.54 10.79 -32.63
C VAL A 79 -6.57 10.33 -31.61
N ILE A 80 -6.73 11.04 -30.50
CA ILE A 80 -7.70 10.71 -29.44
C ILE A 80 -9.12 10.63 -30.00
N THR A 81 -9.50 11.60 -30.83
CA THR A 81 -10.80 11.59 -31.49
C THR A 81 -10.91 10.56 -32.60
N LYS A 82 -9.85 10.38 -33.41
CA LYS A 82 -9.86 9.43 -34.54
C LYS A 82 -9.97 7.98 -34.07
N GLN A 83 -9.28 7.64 -32.99
CA GLN A 83 -9.21 6.28 -32.46
C GLN A 83 -10.31 5.97 -31.42
N LYS A 84 -11.20 6.93 -31.15
CA LYS A 84 -12.26 6.83 -30.12
C LYS A 84 -11.72 6.52 -28.72
N PHE A 85 -10.60 7.13 -28.35
CA PHE A 85 -10.06 7.08 -26.98
C PHE A 85 -10.80 8.07 -26.06
N VAL A 86 -12.13 7.94 -26.02
CA VAL A 86 -13.05 8.78 -25.27
C VAL A 86 -13.98 7.91 -24.44
N GLN A 87 -14.64 8.49 -23.43
CA GLN A 87 -15.57 7.78 -22.58
C GLN A 87 -16.66 7.08 -23.40
N ALA A 88 -16.84 5.78 -23.16
CA ALA A 88 -17.86 4.97 -23.81
C ALA A 88 -19.26 5.47 -23.43
N ARG A 89 -20.15 5.57 -24.42
CA ARG A 89 -21.55 5.99 -24.25
C ARG A 89 -22.56 4.89 -24.55
N THR A 90 -22.10 3.79 -25.14
CA THR A 90 -22.92 2.63 -25.46
C THR A 90 -22.22 1.35 -25.01
N THR A 91 -22.99 0.28 -24.82
CA THR A 91 -22.46 -1.05 -24.49
C THR A 91 -21.42 -1.51 -25.52
N MET A 92 -21.71 -1.32 -26.80
CA MET A 92 -20.79 -1.65 -27.90
C MET A 92 -19.46 -0.90 -27.80
N GLU A 93 -19.48 0.39 -27.46
CA GLU A 93 -18.25 1.17 -27.25
C GLU A 93 -17.48 0.68 -26.02
N PHE A 94 -18.19 0.32 -24.95
CA PHE A 94 -17.60 -0.21 -23.73
C PHE A 94 -16.87 -1.53 -23.98
N GLU A 95 -17.49 -2.44 -24.73
CA GLU A 95 -16.92 -3.75 -25.10
C GLU A 95 -15.61 -3.63 -25.90
N THR A 96 -15.41 -2.54 -26.64
CA THR A 96 -14.13 -2.33 -27.36
C THR A 96 -12.94 -2.11 -26.43
N GLY A 97 -13.16 -1.74 -25.16
CA GLY A 97 -12.12 -1.38 -24.21
C GLY A 97 -11.32 -0.12 -24.56
N ARG A 98 -11.56 0.52 -25.71
CA ARG A 98 -10.74 1.63 -26.22
C ARG A 98 -10.74 2.87 -25.32
N PHE A 99 -11.83 3.08 -24.59
CA PHE A 99 -11.94 4.18 -23.63
C PHE A 99 -10.86 4.13 -22.55
N ALA A 100 -10.34 2.94 -22.22
CA ALA A 100 -9.30 2.77 -21.20
C ALA A 100 -7.96 3.41 -21.60
N PHE A 101 -7.71 3.59 -22.90
CA PHE A 101 -6.52 4.28 -23.42
C PHE A 101 -6.71 5.80 -23.54
N GLY A 102 -7.88 6.32 -23.19
CA GLY A 102 -8.18 7.74 -23.22
C GLY A 102 -7.55 8.50 -22.05
N PRO A 103 -7.03 9.73 -22.26
CA PRO A 103 -6.52 10.56 -21.17
C PRO A 103 -7.54 10.75 -20.04
N GLY A 104 -8.83 10.85 -20.38
CA GLY A 104 -9.92 10.97 -19.40
C GLY A 104 -10.02 9.77 -18.46
N PHE A 105 -9.89 8.55 -18.98
CA PHE A 105 -9.92 7.35 -18.14
C PHE A 105 -8.64 7.24 -17.30
N LEU A 106 -7.47 7.51 -17.88
CA LEU A 106 -6.19 7.44 -17.18
C LEU A 106 -6.15 8.40 -15.97
N ILE A 107 -6.61 9.64 -16.13
CA ILE A 107 -6.64 10.58 -15.00
C ILE A 107 -7.70 10.24 -13.97
N GLN A 108 -8.85 9.68 -14.39
CA GLN A 108 -9.88 9.21 -13.45
C GLN A 108 -9.37 8.04 -12.61
N MET A 109 -8.66 7.09 -13.24
CA MET A 109 -8.02 5.99 -12.52
C MET A 109 -6.93 6.49 -11.58
N PHE A 110 -6.13 7.48 -11.99
CA PHE A 110 -5.17 8.12 -11.08
C PHE A 110 -5.87 8.77 -9.88
N ILE A 111 -6.92 9.56 -10.08
CA ILE A 111 -7.69 10.16 -8.99
C ILE A 111 -8.24 9.06 -8.06
N TYR A 112 -8.82 8.00 -8.63
CA TYR A 112 -9.36 6.88 -7.86
C TYR A 112 -8.31 6.14 -7.03
N GLU A 113 -7.10 5.92 -7.55
CA GLU A 113 -6.04 5.20 -6.84
C GLU A 113 -5.34 6.04 -5.77
N TYR A 114 -5.26 7.36 -5.95
CA TYR A 114 -4.46 8.24 -5.08
C TYR A 114 -5.28 9.12 -4.12
N ILE A 115 -6.56 9.37 -4.39
CA ILE A 115 -7.46 10.05 -3.45
C ILE A 115 -8.01 9.01 -2.47
N THR A 116 -7.46 8.99 -1.26
CA THR A 116 -7.75 7.94 -0.27
C THR A 116 -8.70 8.37 0.85
N SER A 117 -9.06 9.66 0.92
CA SER A 117 -9.96 10.20 1.93
C SER A 117 -11.08 11.06 1.33
N ILE A 118 -12.18 11.21 2.08
CA ILE A 118 -13.28 12.11 1.71
C ILE A 118 -12.79 13.56 1.70
N ASP A 119 -11.92 13.94 2.64
CA ASP A 119 -11.38 15.30 2.74
C ASP A 119 -10.55 15.67 1.52
N ASP A 120 -9.66 14.77 1.06
CA ASP A 120 -8.87 14.98 -0.16
C ASP A 120 -9.77 15.12 -1.39
N LEU A 121 -10.84 14.31 -1.46
CA LEU A 121 -11.83 14.40 -2.54
C LEU A 121 -12.58 15.73 -2.51
N MET A 122 -12.97 16.19 -1.30
CA MET A 122 -13.64 17.48 -1.12
C MET A 122 -12.74 18.64 -1.51
N LEU A 123 -11.47 18.62 -1.11
CA LEU A 123 -10.47 19.62 -1.52
C LEU A 123 -10.30 19.64 -3.03
N LEU A 124 -10.14 18.46 -3.66
CA LEU A 124 -10.05 18.35 -5.11
C LEU A 124 -11.29 18.94 -5.81
N ALA A 125 -12.49 18.64 -5.30
CA ALA A 125 -13.74 19.15 -5.85
C ALA A 125 -13.86 20.67 -5.71
N GLN A 126 -13.48 21.23 -4.56
CA GLN A 126 -13.47 22.67 -4.30
C GLN A 126 -12.50 23.40 -5.23
N GLU A 127 -11.25 22.94 -5.32
CA GLU A 127 -10.23 23.53 -6.19
C GLU A 127 -10.64 23.45 -7.67
N LEU A 128 -11.23 22.32 -8.09
CA LEU A 128 -11.75 22.17 -9.45
C LEU A 128 -12.91 23.13 -9.73
N HIS A 129 -13.81 23.32 -8.77
CA HIS A 129 -14.92 24.26 -8.89
C HIS A 129 -14.41 25.69 -9.08
N VAL A 130 -13.51 26.16 -8.20
CA VAL A 130 -12.90 27.49 -8.27
C VAL A 130 -12.17 27.70 -9.59
N LEU A 131 -11.37 26.71 -10.02
CA LEU A 131 -10.64 26.78 -11.28
C LEU A 131 -11.59 26.94 -12.48
N LEU A 132 -12.64 26.11 -12.57
CA LEU A 132 -13.57 26.15 -13.70
C LEU A 132 -14.43 27.42 -13.71
N GLU A 133 -14.89 27.88 -12.54
CA GLU A 133 -15.64 29.13 -12.40
C GLU A 133 -14.80 30.33 -12.84
N GLN A 134 -13.55 30.42 -12.37
CA GLN A 134 -12.63 31.46 -12.83
C GLN A 134 -12.38 31.37 -14.33
N SER A 135 -12.15 30.17 -14.89
CA SER A 135 -12.00 29.98 -16.33
C SER A 135 -13.21 30.43 -17.13
N LEU A 136 -14.44 30.25 -16.64
CA LEU A 136 -15.66 30.69 -17.32
C LEU A 136 -15.85 32.22 -17.33
N ASN A 137 -15.24 32.91 -16.36
CA ASN A 137 -15.26 34.37 -16.23
C ASN A 137 -14.18 35.08 -17.05
N THR A 138 -13.25 34.35 -17.65
CA THR A 138 -12.23 34.92 -18.55
C THR A 138 -12.75 35.19 -19.96
N GLU A 139 -12.08 36.08 -20.68
CA GLU A 139 -12.30 36.27 -22.11
C GLU A 139 -11.74 35.07 -22.90
N ILE A 140 -12.63 34.14 -23.23
CA ILE A 140 -12.33 32.92 -24.01
C ILE A 140 -13.25 32.78 -25.21
N SER A 141 -12.83 31.98 -26.20
CA SER A 141 -13.64 31.72 -27.38
C SER A 141 -14.99 31.08 -27.02
N LYS A 142 -16.04 31.35 -27.81
CA LYS A 142 -17.37 30.75 -27.63
C LYS A 142 -17.35 29.22 -27.60
N LYS A 143 -16.46 28.60 -28.40
CA LYS A 143 -16.26 27.14 -28.44
C LYS A 143 -15.68 26.63 -27.13
N GLU A 144 -14.67 27.33 -26.59
CA GLU A 144 -14.03 26.99 -25.32
C GLU A 144 -15.00 27.14 -24.16
N LYS A 145 -15.77 28.24 -24.12
CA LYS A 145 -16.79 28.48 -23.10
C LYS A 145 -17.86 27.38 -23.10
N LYS A 146 -18.28 26.91 -24.27
CA LYS A 146 -19.22 25.78 -24.39
C LYS A 146 -18.63 24.48 -23.85
N LEU A 147 -17.34 24.23 -24.10
CA LEU A 147 -16.65 23.03 -23.60
C LEU A 147 -16.49 23.07 -22.08
N LEU A 148 -16.04 24.20 -21.53
CA LEU A 148 -15.91 24.39 -20.08
C LEU A 148 -17.26 24.28 -19.37
N ASN A 149 -18.32 24.90 -19.89
CA ASN A 149 -19.68 24.74 -19.33
C ASN A 149 -20.14 23.29 -19.34
N LYS A 150 -19.81 22.53 -20.40
CA LYS A 150 -20.13 21.10 -20.46
C LYS A 150 -19.37 20.31 -19.39
N ILE A 151 -18.10 20.62 -19.15
CA ILE A 151 -17.30 19.98 -18.09
C ILE A 151 -17.85 20.37 -16.72
N PHE A 152 -18.13 21.66 -16.49
CA PHE A 152 -18.70 22.16 -15.25
C PHE A 152 -20.00 21.45 -14.89
N ASN A 153 -20.95 21.37 -15.83
CA ASN A 153 -22.22 20.68 -15.61
C ASN A 153 -22.10 19.14 -15.52
N LYS A 154 -20.99 18.56 -15.98
CA LYS A 154 -20.70 17.13 -15.81
C LYS A 154 -20.18 16.85 -14.39
N CYS A 155 -19.43 17.79 -13.81
CA CYS A 155 -18.80 17.65 -12.50
C CYS A 155 -19.69 18.16 -11.35
N PHE A 156 -20.50 19.19 -11.60
CA PHE A 156 -21.25 19.92 -10.58
C PHE A 156 -22.70 20.13 -11.01
N ILE A 157 -23.60 20.07 -10.04
CA ILE A 157 -25.02 20.39 -10.19
C ILE A 157 -25.38 21.54 -9.25
N SER A 158 -26.30 22.41 -9.68
CA SER A 158 -26.82 23.46 -8.79
C SER A 158 -27.74 22.86 -7.75
N ARG A 159 -27.72 23.41 -6.53
CA ARG A 159 -28.57 22.95 -5.43
C ARG A 159 -30.06 23.00 -5.78
N SER A 160 -30.49 23.99 -6.57
CA SER A 160 -31.87 24.08 -7.08
C SER A 160 -32.26 22.87 -7.95
N LYS A 161 -31.41 22.50 -8.91
CA LYS A 161 -31.64 21.33 -9.78
C LYS A 161 -31.54 20.01 -9.04
N GLN A 162 -30.67 19.93 -8.04
CA GLN A 162 -30.59 18.76 -7.16
C GLN A 162 -31.91 18.53 -6.41
N LEU A 163 -32.55 19.60 -5.93
CA LEU A 163 -33.83 19.52 -5.21
C LEU A 163 -35.01 19.14 -6.11
N GLU A 164 -34.93 19.46 -7.41
CA GLU A 164 -35.94 19.10 -8.42
C GLU A 164 -35.75 17.69 -9.00
N GLY A 165 -34.55 17.12 -8.89
CA GLY A 165 -34.17 15.86 -9.52
C GLY A 165 -34.27 14.63 -8.60
N ASN A 166 -34.41 13.45 -9.21
CA ASN A 166 -34.40 12.16 -8.50
C ASN A 166 -32.99 11.61 -8.23
N GLU A 167 -31.93 12.37 -8.53
CA GLU A 167 -30.52 11.93 -8.44
C GLU A 167 -30.15 11.51 -7.01
N GLU A 168 -30.55 12.30 -6.01
CA GLU A 168 -30.36 11.95 -4.60
C GLU A 168 -31.12 10.66 -4.24
N GLU A 169 -32.29 10.44 -4.82
CA GLU A 169 -33.06 9.21 -4.62
C GLU A 169 -32.36 8.01 -5.26
N TYR A 170 -31.80 8.13 -6.45
CA TYR A 170 -30.99 7.07 -7.09
C TYR A 170 -29.78 6.72 -6.23
N ILE A 171 -29.06 7.72 -5.71
CA ILE A 171 -27.93 7.51 -4.80
C ILE A 171 -28.40 6.79 -3.52
N LYS A 172 -29.49 7.24 -2.89
CA LYS A 172 -30.09 6.58 -1.72
C LYS A 172 -30.53 5.14 -2.00
N ARG A 173 -31.09 4.88 -3.19
CA ARG A 173 -31.49 3.53 -3.63
C ARG A 173 -30.26 2.64 -3.83
N MET A 174 -29.19 3.15 -4.44
CA MET A 174 -27.92 2.44 -4.59
C MET A 174 -27.31 2.10 -3.23
N PHE A 175 -27.26 3.05 -2.29
CA PHE A 175 -26.79 2.77 -0.93
C PHE A 175 -27.65 1.73 -0.21
N ARG A 176 -28.98 1.77 -0.38
CA ARG A 176 -29.88 0.72 0.14
C ARG A 176 -29.58 -0.64 -0.47
N LEU A 177 -29.41 -0.72 -1.79
CA LEU A 177 -29.05 -1.95 -2.49
C LEU A 177 -27.73 -2.51 -1.97
N TYR A 178 -26.68 -1.68 -1.86
CA TYR A 178 -25.40 -2.09 -1.29
C TYR A 178 -25.54 -2.57 0.14
N LYS A 179 -26.33 -1.87 0.97
CA LYS A 179 -26.60 -2.29 2.35
C LYS A 179 -27.27 -3.67 2.40
N GLU A 180 -28.27 -3.92 1.56
CA GLU A 180 -28.94 -5.23 1.50
C GLU A 180 -28.03 -6.34 0.96
N LEU A 181 -27.27 -6.07 -0.12
CA LEU A 181 -26.28 -7.02 -0.65
C LEU A 181 -25.21 -7.38 0.38
N ASN A 182 -24.85 -6.41 1.23
CA ASN A 182 -23.85 -6.60 2.26
C ASN A 182 -24.42 -7.20 3.55
N LYS A 183 -25.73 -7.18 3.79
CA LYS A 183 -26.37 -7.69 5.03
C LYS A 183 -26.03 -9.15 5.32
N ASN A 184 -25.82 -9.94 4.27
CA ASN A 184 -25.48 -11.36 4.35
C ASN A 184 -23.97 -11.62 4.34
N LYS A 185 -23.13 -10.58 4.29
CA LYS A 185 -21.67 -10.74 4.38
C LYS A 185 -21.28 -11.00 5.82
N ILE A 186 -20.86 -12.24 6.07
CA ILE A 186 -20.32 -12.67 7.36
C ILE A 186 -18.88 -12.18 7.53
N LEU A 187 -18.14 -12.06 6.41
CA LEU A 187 -16.76 -11.61 6.38
C LEU A 187 -16.63 -10.27 5.64
N PRO A 188 -15.65 -9.44 6.00
CA PRO A 188 -15.41 -8.14 5.36
C PRO A 188 -14.92 -8.26 3.91
N PHE A 189 -14.57 -9.46 3.47
CA PHE A 189 -14.14 -9.78 2.12
C PHE A 189 -14.85 -11.04 1.60
N THR A 190 -15.18 -11.04 0.32
CA THR A 190 -15.89 -12.08 -0.41
C THR A 190 -15.05 -12.78 -1.47
N GLY A 191 -13.84 -12.28 -1.78
CA GLY A 191 -12.99 -12.86 -2.81
C GLY A 191 -11.50 -12.74 -2.53
N GLN A 192 -10.73 -13.73 -2.99
CA GLN A 192 -9.27 -13.81 -2.80
C GLN A 192 -8.51 -12.58 -3.32
N TRP A 193 -9.05 -11.90 -4.33
CA TRP A 193 -8.45 -10.72 -4.95
C TRP A 193 -8.45 -9.45 -4.08
N GLN A 194 -9.19 -9.46 -2.97
CA GLN A 194 -9.34 -8.29 -2.11
C GLN A 194 -8.16 -8.11 -1.13
N LEU A 195 -7.46 -9.19 -0.79
CA LEU A 195 -6.29 -9.19 0.10
C LEU A 195 -5.16 -9.96 -0.56
N LEU A 196 -4.52 -9.33 -1.55
CA LEU A 196 -3.35 -9.90 -2.19
C LEU A 196 -2.07 -9.35 -1.58
N PRO A 197 -1.07 -10.19 -1.32
CA PRO A 197 0.26 -9.73 -0.96
C PRO A 197 0.85 -8.79 -2.01
N THR A 198 1.61 -7.81 -1.55
CA THR A 198 2.40 -6.92 -2.40
C THR A 198 3.84 -7.40 -2.48
N THR A 199 4.42 -7.26 -3.67
CA THR A 199 5.85 -7.48 -3.96
C THR A 199 6.65 -6.18 -3.93
N ASP A 200 5.99 -5.07 -3.62
CA ASP A 200 6.57 -3.73 -3.53
C ASP A 200 6.78 -3.38 -2.04
N PRO A 201 8.03 -3.35 -1.55
CA PRO A 201 8.34 -3.10 -0.15
C PRO A 201 8.17 -1.63 0.17
N HIS A 202 7.16 -1.31 0.97
CA HIS A 202 7.10 -0.03 1.64
C HIS A 202 7.95 -0.08 2.91
N ILE A 203 8.85 0.89 3.07
CA ILE A 203 9.71 0.99 4.24
C ILE A 203 9.09 1.99 5.19
N TYR A 204 8.59 1.52 6.32
CA TYR A 204 8.39 2.36 7.48
C TYR A 204 9.70 2.47 8.25
N ASN A 205 10.35 3.63 8.15
CA ASN A 205 11.53 3.90 8.93
C ASN A 205 11.65 5.36 9.38
N PRO A 206 11.59 5.64 10.69
CA PRO A 206 11.82 6.98 11.22
C PRO A 206 13.32 7.35 11.36
N ASN A 207 14.26 6.40 11.20
CA ASN A 207 15.69 6.58 11.48
C ASN A 207 16.59 6.26 10.26
N PRO A 208 17.90 6.59 10.26
CA PRO A 208 18.81 6.16 9.19
C PRO A 208 18.93 4.63 9.12
N LEU A 209 18.94 4.05 7.91
CA LEU A 209 19.15 2.62 7.70
C LEU A 209 20.63 2.27 7.66
N GLU A 210 20.98 1.10 8.19
CA GLU A 210 22.28 0.47 7.92
C GLU A 210 22.43 0.13 6.43
N LEU A 211 23.67 0.18 5.91
CA LEU A 211 23.99 -0.08 4.50
C LEU A 211 23.41 -1.40 3.99
N ARG A 212 23.49 -2.47 4.79
CA ARG A 212 22.92 -3.77 4.42
C ARG A 212 21.41 -3.74 4.23
N SER A 213 20.69 -2.98 5.06
CA SER A 213 19.25 -2.79 4.90
C SER A 213 18.92 -1.93 3.69
N LEU A 214 19.73 -0.91 3.39
CA LEU A 214 19.59 -0.11 2.18
C LEU A 214 19.76 -0.97 0.92
N SER A 215 20.82 -1.77 0.85
CA SER A 215 21.09 -2.64 -0.30
C SER A 215 20.01 -3.70 -0.49
N ALA A 216 19.59 -4.39 0.57
CA ALA A 216 18.52 -5.39 0.49
C ALA A 216 17.20 -4.78 0.00
N ASN A 217 16.90 -3.54 0.37
CA ASN A 217 15.69 -2.87 -0.09
C ASN A 217 15.80 -2.37 -1.54
N ALA A 218 16.94 -1.78 -1.92
CA ALA A 218 17.19 -1.34 -3.30
C ALA A 218 17.06 -2.51 -4.30
N LEU A 219 17.45 -3.70 -3.87
CA LEU A 219 17.40 -4.94 -4.64
C LEU A 219 16.11 -5.75 -4.44
N ASN A 220 15.19 -5.25 -3.62
CA ASN A 220 13.93 -5.92 -3.29
C ASN A 220 14.06 -7.36 -2.72
N LEU A 221 15.06 -7.59 -1.88
CA LEU A 221 15.41 -8.92 -1.36
C LEU A 221 14.82 -9.18 0.04
N ALA A 222 14.42 -10.42 0.30
CA ALA A 222 13.91 -10.90 1.59
C ALA A 222 14.98 -11.70 2.35
N ILE A 223 15.97 -10.99 2.91
CA ILE A 223 17.18 -11.63 3.49
C ILE A 223 17.17 -11.52 5.02
N TYR A 224 17.44 -12.63 5.72
CA TYR A 224 17.63 -12.64 7.17
C TYR A 224 18.91 -11.94 7.60
N LYS A 225 18.91 -11.43 8.85
CA LYS A 225 20.07 -10.77 9.43
C LYS A 225 21.34 -11.63 9.36
N ASP A 226 21.23 -12.95 9.49
CA ASP A 226 22.39 -13.83 9.53
C ASP A 226 22.60 -14.63 8.23
N THR A 227 21.88 -14.30 7.15
CA THR A 227 22.10 -14.93 5.84
C THR A 227 23.41 -14.43 5.24
N PRO A 228 24.41 -15.32 5.03
CA PRO A 228 25.62 -14.96 4.31
C PRO A 228 25.31 -14.85 2.80
N ILE A 229 25.95 -13.90 2.13
CA ILE A 229 25.83 -13.69 0.68
C ILE A 229 27.20 -13.96 0.09
N TYR A 230 27.33 -14.97 -0.76
CA TYR A 230 28.60 -15.40 -1.35
C TYR A 230 28.57 -15.09 -2.86
N CYS A 231 29.02 -13.88 -3.24
CA CYS A 231 29.27 -13.44 -4.63
C CYS A 231 28.03 -13.14 -5.52
N GLU A 232 28.29 -12.53 -6.69
CA GLU A 232 27.29 -11.96 -7.61
C GLU A 232 26.36 -13.00 -8.27
N GLU A 233 26.82 -14.25 -8.42
CA GLU A 233 26.07 -15.32 -9.09
C GLU A 233 24.86 -15.82 -8.27
N ASP A 234 24.86 -15.62 -6.95
CA ASP A 234 23.78 -16.03 -6.04
C ASP A 234 22.55 -15.12 -6.09
N TYR A 235 22.65 -13.91 -6.68
CA TYR A 235 21.59 -12.91 -6.67
C TYR A 235 20.25 -13.43 -7.21
N ASN A 236 20.29 -14.19 -8.32
CA ASN A 236 19.10 -14.71 -8.99
C ASN A 236 18.35 -15.76 -8.16
N TYR A 237 18.98 -16.31 -7.12
CA TYR A 237 18.40 -17.31 -6.23
C TYR A 237 17.90 -16.71 -4.91
N LEU A 238 18.15 -15.42 -4.67
CA LEU A 238 17.68 -14.76 -3.45
C LEU A 238 16.16 -14.52 -3.52
N PRO A 239 15.43 -14.78 -2.43
CA PRO A 239 14.00 -14.62 -2.41
C PRO A 239 13.63 -13.14 -2.58
N ALA A 240 12.76 -12.85 -3.54
CA ALA A 240 12.16 -11.54 -3.69
C ALA A 240 11.23 -11.22 -2.51
N PHE A 241 11.09 -9.94 -2.18
CA PHE A 241 10.14 -9.49 -1.17
C PHE A 241 8.70 -9.82 -1.57
N VAL A 242 7.99 -10.45 -0.62
CA VAL A 242 6.54 -10.54 -0.62
C VAL A 242 6.05 -10.50 0.83
N ASN A 243 5.04 -9.69 1.13
CA ASN A 243 4.54 -9.48 2.49
C ASN A 243 3.37 -10.40 2.88
N TYR A 244 3.52 -11.71 2.61
CA TYR A 244 2.46 -12.69 2.87
C TYR A 244 1.95 -12.64 4.31
N MET A 245 2.86 -12.61 5.29
CA MET A 245 2.49 -12.58 6.71
C MET A 245 1.83 -11.28 7.13
N ASP A 246 2.39 -10.14 6.71
CA ASP A 246 1.78 -8.83 6.94
C ASP A 246 0.35 -8.79 6.39
N THR A 247 0.13 -9.34 5.18
CA THR A 247 -1.19 -9.38 4.55
C THR A 247 -2.15 -10.35 5.25
N ALA A 248 -1.66 -11.49 5.72
CA ALA A 248 -2.47 -12.42 6.51
C ALA A 248 -2.92 -11.78 7.83
N LEU A 249 -2.01 -11.07 8.51
CA LEU A 249 -2.33 -10.29 9.70
C LEU A 249 -3.37 -9.20 9.40
N LEU A 250 -3.21 -8.44 8.31
CA LEU A 250 -4.22 -7.46 7.90
C LEU A 250 -5.61 -8.10 7.75
N GLY A 251 -5.68 -9.26 7.08
CA GLY A 251 -6.92 -10.02 6.93
C GLY A 251 -7.54 -10.41 8.26
N LEU A 252 -6.74 -10.94 9.20
CA LEU A 252 -7.21 -11.35 10.53
C LEU A 252 -7.74 -10.16 11.33
N PHE A 253 -6.99 -9.06 11.40
CA PHE A 253 -7.43 -7.85 12.12
C PHE A 253 -8.69 -7.24 11.50
N CYS A 254 -8.81 -7.26 10.17
CA CYS A 254 -10.06 -6.90 9.51
C CYS A 254 -11.22 -7.81 9.93
N ILE A 255 -11.01 -9.11 10.14
CA ILE A 255 -12.05 -10.03 10.62
C ILE A 255 -12.44 -9.70 12.05
N PHE A 256 -11.46 -9.56 12.96
CA PHE A 256 -11.71 -9.32 14.38
C PHE A 256 -12.59 -8.08 14.59
N PHE A 257 -12.26 -6.98 13.92
CA PHE A 257 -12.98 -5.73 14.13
C PHE A 257 -14.22 -5.56 13.25
N TYR A 258 -14.58 -6.51 12.40
CA TYR A 258 -15.69 -6.34 11.47
C TYR A 258 -17.06 -6.53 12.12
N ASP A 259 -17.87 -5.47 12.13
CA ASP A 259 -19.27 -5.55 12.51
C ASP A 259 -20.16 -5.70 11.27
N LYS A 260 -20.80 -6.86 11.14
CA LYS A 260 -21.72 -7.17 10.02
C LYS A 260 -22.98 -6.31 9.99
N HIS A 261 -23.43 -5.75 11.11
CA HIS A 261 -24.63 -4.92 11.15
C HIS A 261 -24.32 -3.49 10.74
N LYS A 262 -23.16 -2.96 11.16
CA LYS A 262 -22.69 -1.61 10.81
C LYS A 262 -21.89 -1.59 9.51
N GLN A 263 -21.48 -2.75 9.00
CA GLN A 263 -20.71 -2.90 7.76
C GLN A 263 -19.41 -2.07 7.78
N ALA A 264 -18.76 -2.06 8.95
CA ALA A 264 -17.61 -1.24 9.25
C ALA A 264 -16.72 -1.95 10.28
N TYR A 265 -15.45 -1.57 10.33
CA TYR A 265 -14.55 -1.99 11.39
C TYR A 265 -14.79 -1.14 12.62
N ILE A 266 -14.91 -1.78 13.77
CA ILE A 266 -15.21 -1.17 15.06
C ILE A 266 -14.14 -1.62 16.03
N LEU A 267 -13.39 -0.64 16.53
CA LEU A 267 -12.59 -0.85 17.72
C LEU A 267 -13.52 -0.62 18.90
N GLU A 268 -13.84 -1.70 19.62
CA GLU A 268 -14.59 -1.60 20.87
C GLU A 268 -13.79 -0.79 21.91
N LYS A 269 -14.49 -0.26 22.92
CA LYS A 269 -13.84 0.52 23.98
C LYS A 269 -12.97 -0.33 24.89
N GLU A 270 -13.28 -1.62 24.97
CA GLU A 270 -12.49 -2.65 25.64
C GLU A 270 -12.25 -3.80 24.65
N PRO A 271 -11.04 -4.37 24.61
CA PRO A 271 -9.86 -3.99 25.37
C PRO A 271 -9.28 -2.64 24.91
N LYS A 272 -8.60 -1.92 25.82
CA LYS A 272 -7.94 -0.65 25.49
C LYS A 272 -6.68 -0.96 24.67
N TYR A 273 -6.79 -0.83 23.36
CA TYR A 273 -5.67 -1.06 22.45
C TYR A 273 -4.52 -0.09 22.74
N GLU A 274 -3.32 -0.63 22.98
CA GLU A 274 -2.12 0.17 23.26
C GLU A 274 -1.48 0.71 21.97
N SER A 275 -1.70 0.04 20.84
CA SER A 275 -1.15 0.46 19.54
C SER A 275 -1.90 1.66 18.95
N LYS A 276 -1.26 2.83 19.02
CA LYS A 276 -1.77 4.06 18.36
C LYS A 276 -1.91 3.87 16.85
N GLN A 277 -0.95 3.19 16.22
CA GLN A 277 -0.93 2.94 14.79
C GLN A 277 -2.11 2.06 14.35
N LEU A 278 -2.50 1.07 15.15
CA LEU A 278 -3.69 0.25 14.90
C LEU A 278 -4.97 1.11 14.89
N ILE A 279 -5.11 1.97 15.90
CA ILE A 279 -6.25 2.88 16.02
C ILE A 279 -6.31 3.82 14.83
N GLU A 280 -5.20 4.49 14.50
CA GLU A 280 -5.09 5.38 13.33
C GLU A 280 -5.46 4.66 12.02
N PHE A 281 -5.00 3.40 11.85
CA PHE A 281 -5.28 2.60 10.68
C PHE A 281 -6.78 2.35 10.50
N PHE A 282 -7.47 1.82 11.52
CA PHE A 282 -8.90 1.50 11.41
C PHE A 282 -9.80 2.74 11.49
N GLN A 283 -9.32 3.87 12.02
CA GLN A 283 -10.00 5.15 11.84
C GLN A 283 -9.97 5.61 10.37
N LYS A 284 -8.81 5.51 9.72
CA LYS A 284 -8.66 5.86 8.30
C LYS A 284 -9.42 4.89 7.39
N TYR A 285 -9.33 3.59 7.65
CA TYR A 285 -9.93 2.53 6.86
C TYR A 285 -11.20 1.95 7.50
N LYS A 286 -12.02 2.80 8.14
CA LYS A 286 -13.20 2.39 8.91
C LYS A 286 -14.20 1.52 8.14
N TYR A 287 -14.36 1.77 6.86
CA TYR A 287 -15.28 1.03 6.01
C TYR A 287 -14.52 -0.01 5.18
N MET A 288 -15.20 -1.13 4.87
CA MET A 288 -14.61 -2.19 4.05
C MET A 288 -14.09 -1.61 2.73
N PHE A 289 -12.79 -1.78 2.47
CA PHE A 289 -12.21 -1.43 1.18
C PHE A 289 -12.40 -2.58 0.19
N LYS A 290 -12.57 -2.24 -1.09
CA LYS A 290 -12.78 -3.23 -2.15
C LYS A 290 -11.56 -4.13 -2.35
N LYS A 291 -10.35 -3.58 -2.18
CA LYS A 291 -9.07 -4.27 -2.30
C LYS A 291 -8.02 -3.56 -1.43
N ALA A 292 -7.11 -4.31 -0.82
CA ALA A 292 -5.91 -3.76 -0.21
C ALA A 292 -5.01 -3.18 -1.31
N THR A 293 -5.01 -1.85 -1.40
CA THR A 293 -4.15 -1.11 -2.32
C THR A 293 -2.73 -0.99 -1.74
N LYS A 294 -1.79 -0.47 -2.54
CA LYS A 294 -0.44 -0.16 -2.05
C LYS A 294 -0.48 0.78 -0.84
N ALA A 295 -1.38 1.76 -0.83
CA ALA A 295 -1.57 2.67 0.30
C ALA A 295 -2.03 1.93 1.57
N VAL A 296 -2.98 1.00 1.45
CA VAL A 296 -3.43 0.17 2.58
C VAL A 296 -2.27 -0.65 3.14
N HIS A 297 -1.47 -1.28 2.27
CA HIS A 297 -0.29 -2.04 2.73
C HIS A 297 0.78 -1.16 3.37
N ALA A 298 1.01 0.05 2.84
CA ALA A 298 1.97 0.99 3.41
C ALA A 298 1.55 1.43 4.82
N ASP A 299 0.29 1.79 5.01
CA ASP A 299 -0.23 2.17 6.32
C ASP A 299 -0.29 0.96 7.27
N TRP A 300 -0.64 -0.22 6.78
CA TRP A 300 -0.64 -1.45 7.58
C TRP A 300 0.77 -1.84 8.03
N ASN A 301 1.78 -1.67 7.19
CA ASN A 301 3.17 -1.94 7.55
C ASN A 301 3.61 -1.11 8.77
N ARG A 302 3.09 0.12 8.94
CA ARG A 302 3.34 0.93 10.13
C ARG A 302 2.82 0.31 11.43
N VAL A 303 1.81 -0.55 11.34
CA VAL A 303 1.20 -1.25 12.49
C VAL A 303 2.04 -2.44 12.93
N VAL A 304 2.62 -3.20 11.97
CA VAL A 304 3.31 -4.48 12.24
C VAL A 304 4.83 -4.40 12.18
N ALA A 305 5.41 -3.33 11.62
CA ALA A 305 6.85 -3.15 11.52
C ALA A 305 7.47 -2.67 12.84
N ARG A 306 8.71 -3.12 13.11
CA ARG A 306 9.56 -2.62 14.20
C ARG A 306 8.94 -2.67 15.60
N LEU A 307 8.08 -3.63 15.88
CA LEU A 307 7.45 -3.82 17.19
C LEU A 307 8.50 -4.02 18.29
N SER A 308 8.27 -3.52 19.50
CA SER A 308 9.33 -3.50 20.54
C SER A 308 9.61 -4.87 21.16
N ASP A 309 8.69 -5.83 21.04
CA ASP A 309 8.85 -7.18 21.59
C ASP A 309 10.02 -7.92 20.90
N PRO A 310 11.03 -8.38 21.66
CA PRO A 310 12.17 -9.13 21.13
C PRO A 310 11.80 -10.53 20.62
N ASN A 311 10.65 -11.08 21.02
CA ASN A 311 10.18 -12.39 20.56
C ASN A 311 9.58 -12.32 19.14
N ILE A 312 9.29 -11.12 18.64
CA ILE A 312 8.75 -10.92 17.29
C ILE A 312 9.88 -10.95 16.27
N ARG A 313 9.80 -11.93 15.38
CA ARG A 313 10.78 -12.21 14.33
C ARG A 313 10.43 -11.49 13.04
N TYR A 314 11.47 -11.05 12.35
CA TYR A 314 11.38 -10.38 11.06
C TYR A 314 12.39 -10.99 10.10
N ILE A 315 12.01 -11.09 8.84
CA ILE A 315 12.92 -11.52 7.77
C ILE A 315 13.97 -10.43 7.60
N LYS A 316 13.54 -9.19 7.33
CA LYS A 316 14.48 -8.10 7.07
C LYS A 316 15.13 -7.55 8.35
N PRO A 317 16.43 -7.18 8.33
CA PRO A 317 17.12 -6.58 9.48
C PRO A 317 16.48 -5.27 9.96
N ASN A 318 15.90 -4.49 9.05
CA ASN A 318 15.19 -3.25 9.38
C ASN A 318 13.81 -3.47 10.03
N ARG A 319 13.41 -4.73 10.26
CA ARG A 319 12.14 -5.15 10.87
C ARG A 319 10.90 -4.64 10.14
N ASN A 320 10.95 -4.59 8.81
CA ASN A 320 9.84 -4.15 7.94
C ASN A 320 9.15 -5.30 7.19
N GLN A 321 9.55 -6.55 7.41
CA GLN A 321 8.91 -7.73 6.84
C GLN A 321 8.75 -8.79 7.93
N VAL A 322 7.52 -9.07 8.30
CA VAL A 322 7.22 -10.03 9.37
C VAL A 322 7.62 -11.43 8.92
N ASP A 323 8.25 -12.18 9.83
CA ASP A 323 8.62 -13.56 9.58
C ASP A 323 7.43 -14.52 9.70
N PHE A 324 7.50 -15.65 9.00
CA PHE A 324 6.47 -16.67 9.00
C PHE A 324 6.40 -17.43 10.32
N GLY A 325 5.20 -17.93 10.62
CA GLY A 325 4.99 -18.85 11.74
C GLY A 325 3.85 -18.42 12.67
N LEU A 326 3.10 -19.42 13.12
CA LEU A 326 1.93 -19.22 13.99
C LEU A 326 2.30 -18.55 15.31
N ILE A 327 3.41 -18.94 15.94
CA ILE A 327 3.87 -18.32 17.20
C ILE A 327 4.22 -16.85 17.01
N ASN A 328 4.85 -16.50 15.88
CA ASN A 328 5.17 -15.11 15.56
C ASN A 328 3.87 -14.31 15.32
N MET A 329 2.92 -14.88 14.58
CA MET A 329 1.61 -14.29 14.34
C MET A 329 0.85 -14.00 15.64
N LEU A 330 0.77 -14.98 16.55
CA LEU A 330 0.09 -14.83 17.84
C LEU A 330 0.79 -13.78 18.71
N SER A 331 2.12 -13.79 18.76
CA SER A 331 2.89 -12.78 19.52
C SER A 331 2.65 -11.36 19.01
N ILE A 332 2.54 -11.19 17.68
CA ILE A 332 2.21 -9.90 17.07
C ILE A 332 0.79 -9.46 17.43
N ILE A 333 -0.18 -10.38 17.38
CA ILE A 333 -1.57 -10.10 17.76
C ILE A 333 -1.62 -9.66 19.23
N GLU A 334 -1.03 -10.42 20.15
CA GLU A 334 -0.95 -10.07 21.58
C GLU A 334 -0.30 -8.68 21.77
N HIS A 335 0.84 -8.45 21.14
CA HIS A 335 1.60 -7.21 21.29
C HIS A 335 0.86 -5.98 20.75
N ILE A 336 0.20 -6.10 19.60
CA ILE A 336 -0.52 -4.98 18.97
C ILE A 336 -1.83 -4.67 19.71
N THR A 337 -2.54 -5.71 20.14
CA THR A 337 -3.87 -5.58 20.77
C THR A 337 -3.79 -5.32 22.26
N GLY A 338 -2.70 -5.72 22.92
CA GLY A 338 -2.59 -5.76 24.38
C GLY A 338 -3.38 -6.90 25.02
N VAL A 339 -4.04 -7.74 24.22
CA VAL A 339 -4.86 -8.86 24.71
C VAL A 339 -3.95 -10.07 24.90
N SER A 340 -3.84 -10.51 26.14
CA SER A 340 -3.23 -11.79 26.49
C SER A 340 -4.26 -12.71 27.12
N VAL A 341 -4.04 -14.01 26.95
CA VAL A 341 -4.85 -15.05 27.58
C VAL A 341 -4.06 -15.63 28.76
N PRO A 342 -4.46 -15.37 30.02
CA PRO A 342 -3.88 -16.04 31.17
C PRO A 342 -4.43 -17.47 31.26
N CYS A 343 -3.63 -18.47 30.89
CA CYS A 343 -4.01 -19.87 31.10
C CYS A 343 -3.96 -20.23 32.60
N ALA A 344 -5.06 -20.78 33.12
CA ALA A 344 -5.25 -21.07 34.54
C ALA A 344 -4.33 -22.17 35.11
N ASN A 345 -3.64 -22.96 34.27
CA ASN A 345 -2.77 -24.06 34.72
C ASN A 345 -1.48 -24.15 33.89
N THR A 346 -0.34 -23.98 34.56
CA THR A 346 1.05 -24.12 34.07
C THR A 346 1.48 -23.11 33.00
N GLU A 347 2.74 -22.62 33.09
CA GLU A 347 3.46 -21.80 32.08
C GLU A 347 2.77 -21.75 30.70
N ASN A 348 2.38 -20.56 30.26
CA ASN A 348 1.69 -20.27 29.00
C ASN A 348 2.25 -21.16 27.88
N THR A 349 1.41 -22.00 27.26
CA THR A 349 1.80 -22.92 26.19
C THR A 349 2.62 -22.22 25.10
N ILE A 350 2.34 -20.95 24.81
CA ILE A 350 3.14 -20.13 23.89
C ILE A 350 4.55 -19.89 24.40
N GLU A 351 4.73 -19.53 25.67
CA GLU A 351 6.05 -19.29 26.25
C GLU A 351 6.91 -20.57 26.27
N LYS A 352 6.30 -21.72 26.56
CA LYS A 352 6.97 -23.02 26.45
C LYS A 352 7.41 -23.29 25.02
N LEU A 353 6.53 -23.11 24.04
CA LEU A 353 6.86 -23.31 22.63
C LEU A 353 7.94 -22.32 22.17
N LYS A 354 7.89 -21.05 22.60
CA LYS A 354 8.94 -20.05 22.34
C LYS A 354 10.29 -20.52 22.89
N ARG A 355 10.34 -21.05 24.10
CA ARG A 355 11.57 -21.59 24.73
C ARG A 355 12.13 -22.77 23.95
N ILE A 356 11.28 -23.76 23.66
CA ILE A 356 11.63 -24.95 22.87
C ILE A 356 12.24 -24.54 21.52
N LEU A 357 11.57 -23.64 20.79
CA LEU A 357 12.07 -23.16 19.50
C LEU A 357 13.39 -22.39 19.63
N GLY A 358 13.52 -21.55 20.66
CA GLY A 358 14.74 -20.80 20.93
C GLY A 358 15.94 -21.68 21.29
N GLU A 359 15.74 -22.76 22.03
CA GLU A 359 16.79 -23.74 22.33
C GLU A 359 17.24 -24.49 21.07
N ARG A 360 16.29 -24.92 20.23
CA ARG A 360 16.59 -25.60 18.97
C ARG A 360 17.31 -24.70 17.97
N ASP A 361 16.97 -23.42 17.91
CA ASP A 361 17.69 -22.44 17.07
C ASP A 361 19.18 -22.35 17.48
N LYS A 362 19.47 -22.35 18.78
CA LYS A 362 20.86 -22.34 19.30
C LYS A 362 21.59 -23.65 18.96
N GLU A 363 20.94 -24.79 19.13
CA GLU A 363 21.50 -26.10 18.74
C GLU A 363 21.84 -26.15 17.25
N ASN A 364 20.93 -25.66 16.40
CA ASN A 364 21.12 -25.60 14.96
C ASN A 364 22.28 -24.67 14.57
N GLN A 365 22.41 -23.51 15.22
CA GLN A 365 23.57 -22.62 15.01
C GLN A 365 24.88 -23.31 15.37
N LYS A 366 24.96 -23.97 16.54
CA LYS A 366 26.14 -24.73 16.96
C LYS A 366 26.47 -25.86 15.99
N TYR A 367 25.46 -26.58 15.50
CA TYR A 367 25.66 -27.65 14.52
C TYR A 367 26.20 -27.10 13.18
N LYS A 368 25.69 -25.95 12.71
CA LYS A 368 26.23 -25.27 11.52
C LYS A 368 27.69 -24.88 11.69
N GLU A 369 28.10 -24.37 12.85
CA GLU A 369 29.50 -24.07 13.14
C GLU A 369 30.38 -25.32 13.13
N VAL A 370 29.91 -26.42 13.73
CA VAL A 370 30.62 -27.71 13.71
C VAL A 370 30.79 -28.24 12.28
N LEU A 371 29.74 -28.17 11.45
CA LEU A 371 29.83 -28.55 10.04
C LEU A 371 30.84 -27.68 9.28
N ARG A 372 30.81 -26.35 9.44
CA ARG A 372 31.79 -25.45 8.81
C ARG A 372 33.23 -25.82 9.16
N ASN A 373 33.49 -26.24 10.40
CA ASN A 373 34.82 -26.66 10.85
C ASN A 373 35.22 -28.04 10.29
N LYS A 374 34.27 -28.95 10.06
CA LYS A 374 34.49 -30.28 9.48
C LYS A 374 34.58 -30.31 7.95
N ASN A 375 34.15 -29.24 7.27
CA ASN A 375 34.18 -29.13 5.80
C ASN A 375 35.59 -29.24 5.18
N LYS A 376 36.67 -29.21 5.97
CA LYS A 376 38.03 -29.43 5.46
C LYS A 376 38.32 -30.88 5.04
N ASP A 377 37.57 -31.86 5.58
CA ASP A 377 37.86 -33.29 5.42
C ASP A 377 36.70 -34.11 4.81
N MET A 378 35.55 -33.50 4.49
CA MET A 378 34.37 -34.20 3.93
C MET A 378 34.07 -33.80 2.50
N SER A 379 33.63 -34.76 1.68
CA SER A 379 33.12 -34.47 0.33
C SER A 379 31.76 -33.77 0.38
N GLU A 380 31.43 -33.00 -0.66
CA GLU A 380 30.17 -32.25 -0.79
C GLU A 380 28.93 -33.13 -0.59
N LYS A 381 28.93 -34.34 -1.18
CA LYS A 381 27.83 -35.32 -1.02
C LYS A 381 27.64 -35.77 0.44
N GLN A 382 28.73 -35.95 1.19
CA GLN A 382 28.65 -36.34 2.60
C GLN A 382 28.10 -35.21 3.47
N ILE A 383 28.39 -33.96 3.10
CA ILE A 383 27.86 -32.77 3.77
C ILE A 383 26.35 -32.66 3.52
N GLU A 384 25.90 -32.80 2.27
CA GLU A 384 24.48 -32.77 1.91
C GLU A 384 23.68 -33.87 2.64
N GLU A 385 24.20 -35.09 2.67
CA GLU A 385 23.54 -36.21 3.33
C GLU A 385 23.49 -36.04 4.86
N ALA A 386 24.55 -35.53 5.47
CA ALA A 386 24.57 -35.20 6.89
C ALA A 386 23.54 -34.11 7.25
N ILE A 387 23.43 -33.05 6.43
CA ILE A 387 22.45 -31.98 6.61
C ILE A 387 21.03 -32.53 6.48
N LYS A 388 20.77 -33.35 5.46
CA LYS A 388 19.45 -33.96 5.22
C LYS A 388 19.03 -34.87 6.38
N ASN A 389 19.94 -35.73 6.84
CA ASN A 389 19.65 -36.64 7.95
C ASN A 389 19.38 -35.88 9.25
N LYS A 390 20.18 -34.84 9.54
CA LYS A 390 19.96 -33.97 10.70
C LYS A 390 18.61 -33.27 10.62
N TYR A 391 18.26 -32.71 9.46
CA TYR A 391 16.97 -32.05 9.25
C TYR A 391 15.78 -32.99 9.50
N GLU A 392 15.79 -34.20 8.94
CA GLU A 392 14.70 -35.16 9.14
C GLU A 392 14.58 -35.61 10.60
N GLN A 393 15.71 -35.81 11.28
CA GLN A 393 15.70 -36.11 12.71
C GLN A 393 15.14 -34.95 13.54
N ASP A 394 15.62 -33.73 13.31
CA ASP A 394 15.17 -32.55 14.05
C ASP A 394 13.69 -32.28 13.84
N LYS A 395 13.21 -32.45 12.60
CA LYS A 395 11.80 -32.35 12.23
C LYS A 395 10.95 -33.38 12.96
N LYS A 396 11.40 -34.64 13.04
CA LYS A 396 10.66 -35.70 13.74
C LYS A 396 10.55 -35.41 15.24
N GLU A 397 11.67 -35.10 15.89
CA GLU A 397 11.74 -34.76 17.31
C GLU A 397 10.87 -33.53 17.63
N LEU A 398 10.98 -32.47 16.82
CA LEU A 398 10.21 -31.24 17.01
C LEU A 398 8.71 -31.48 16.80
N THR A 399 8.33 -32.31 15.82
CA THR A 399 6.91 -32.66 15.58
C THR A 399 6.32 -33.40 16.77
N GLU A 400 7.05 -34.37 17.31
CA GLU A 400 6.60 -35.13 18.48
C GLU A 400 6.47 -34.24 19.73
N LEU A 401 7.42 -33.32 19.93
CA LEU A 401 7.41 -32.36 21.01
C LEU A 401 6.29 -31.33 20.89
N ILE A 402 6.02 -30.78 19.69
CA ILE A 402 4.93 -29.82 19.48
C ILE A 402 3.56 -30.51 19.66
N ARG A 403 3.44 -31.78 19.26
CA ARG A 403 2.17 -32.53 19.32
C ARG A 403 1.57 -32.58 20.73
N THR A 404 2.41 -32.64 21.76
CA THR A 404 1.95 -32.66 23.18
C THR A 404 1.35 -31.32 23.63
N HIS A 405 1.61 -30.25 22.88
CA HIS A 405 1.15 -28.88 23.17
C HIS A 405 0.02 -28.40 22.25
N THR A 406 -0.34 -29.18 21.21
CA THR A 406 -1.31 -28.76 20.19
C THR A 406 -2.67 -28.42 20.78
N GLU A 407 -3.18 -29.18 21.75
CA GLU A 407 -4.51 -28.93 22.29
C GLU A 407 -4.57 -27.64 23.12
N GLY A 408 -3.58 -27.42 23.98
CA GLY A 408 -3.45 -26.16 24.71
C GLY A 408 -3.26 -24.96 23.78
N LEU A 409 -2.60 -25.14 22.62
CA LEU A 409 -2.50 -24.09 21.61
C LEU A 409 -3.85 -23.78 20.94
N LYS A 410 -4.69 -24.79 20.68
CA LYS A 410 -6.04 -24.58 20.14
C LYS A 410 -6.92 -23.83 21.14
N GLU A 411 -6.93 -24.27 22.40
CA GLU A 411 -7.68 -23.61 23.48
C GLU A 411 -7.27 -22.15 23.60
N TYR A 412 -5.96 -21.90 23.61
CA TYR A 412 -5.40 -20.55 23.62
C TYR A 412 -5.90 -19.71 22.43
N ILE A 413 -5.85 -20.23 21.20
CA ILE A 413 -6.28 -19.49 20.00
C ILE A 413 -7.76 -19.16 20.09
N VAL A 414 -8.60 -20.11 20.50
CA VAL A 414 -10.04 -19.91 20.65
C VAL A 414 -10.33 -18.84 21.70
N GLU A 415 -9.68 -18.89 22.86
CA GLU A 415 -9.88 -17.89 23.90
C GLU A 415 -9.39 -16.49 23.47
N LEU A 416 -8.22 -16.41 22.82
CA LEU A 416 -7.70 -15.15 22.30
C LEU A 416 -8.66 -14.52 21.30
N PHE A 417 -9.18 -15.33 20.37
CA PHE A 417 -10.09 -14.86 19.32
C PHE A 417 -11.49 -14.54 19.85
N ASN A 418 -11.91 -15.11 20.99
CA ASN A 418 -13.16 -14.72 21.65
C ASN A 418 -13.05 -13.39 22.40
N LYS A 419 -11.82 -12.99 22.79
CA LYS A 419 -11.54 -11.70 23.45
C LYS A 419 -11.35 -10.55 22.47
N LEU A 420 -11.04 -10.86 21.21
CA LEU A 420 -10.83 -9.92 20.10
C LEU A 420 -12.10 -9.82 19.26
#